data_AF-A0A955K2P1-F1
#
_entry.id   AF-A0A955K2P1-F1
#
_cell.length_a   1.000
_cell.length_b   1.000
_cell.length_c   1.000
_cell.angle_alpha   90.00
_cell.angle_beta   90.00
_cell.angle_gamma   90.00
#
_symmetry.space_group_name_H-M   'P 1'
#
loop_
_entity.id
_entity.type
_entity.pdbx_description
1 polymer ?
#
loop_
_entity_poly.entity_id
_entity_poly.type
_entity_poly.pdbx_seq_one_letter_code
_entity_poly.pdbx_strand_id
1 'polypeptide(L)'
;MLRKFYKNKFVFIPSVVLGVLILAYVSFGLWQYTTTSSQFAASTTLYGINIGNQSVNDAKATVNTQLANSKVIITANDVTIEDTAANLGVYISDSQLSQALSAQRLNRLVNPLFYNKYTAPLVSIDELQFQKSTLPAIPQDKQPPKNASFVVAEDQVTIQDAVSGNSILLSDVAQNIVNTVFNPANANGTIQTTLKQVTPVLNTEILSKLKDKAQAIYNNTYSLSDGTNNYEISKLRLITMLIPNSNYTELTLRESDSLILLEEAAAKANKPAVNEITTNYKSGKPQAVTTQGADGRNANNIGKIAQQLVTAVNQQTAFTSQLSFDTVPFQKKQITVDDTVRSVTYTYRIITWGNTKSSLDDFAAKVAQTLADGRGWAQAGVTFARVSGASNFDIVLSEPSELPARYPGTCDSTYSCRVGRYVIINDDRWRLATPSWNAAGGSLRDYQHMVVNHEVGHRLGRGHEFCSAAGQPAPVMQQQSISLQGCTFNPWPLPYEIAAVQRSNR
;
A
#
# COMPACT_ATOMS: atom_id res chain seq x y z
N MET A 1 -46.46 70.20 49.32
CA MET A 1 -45.88 69.67 48.06
C MET A 1 -44.60 68.83 48.23
N LEU A 2 -44.29 68.25 49.40
CA LEU A 2 -43.03 67.47 49.59
C LEU A 2 -43.16 66.13 50.35
N ARG A 3 -44.38 65.62 50.59
CA ARG A 3 -44.59 64.35 51.34
C ARG A 3 -45.25 63.21 50.55
N LYS A 4 -45.58 63.39 49.27
CA LYS A 4 -46.16 62.31 48.42
C LYS A 4 -45.13 61.43 47.72
N PHE A 5 -43.84 61.78 47.75
CA PHE A 5 -42.78 61.00 47.09
C PHE A 5 -42.20 59.85 47.93
N TYR A 6 -42.54 59.74 49.22
CA TYR A 6 -41.90 58.77 50.13
C TYR A 6 -42.69 57.49 50.42
N LYS A 7 -43.96 57.37 49.99
CA LYS A 7 -44.77 56.16 50.27
C LYS A 7 -44.60 55.02 49.25
N ASN A 8 -43.91 55.24 48.12
CA ASN A 8 -43.68 54.20 47.11
C ASN A 8 -42.31 53.50 47.22
N LYS A 9 -41.41 53.89 48.13
CA LYS A 9 -40.05 53.30 48.20
C LYS A 9 -40.06 51.77 48.43
N PHE A 10 -41.05 51.22 49.12
CA PHE A 10 -41.14 49.78 49.40
C PHE A 10 -41.51 48.92 48.18
N VAL A 11 -42.17 49.48 47.16
CA VAL A 11 -42.50 48.78 45.89
C VAL A 11 -41.54 49.18 44.77
N PHE A 12 -40.99 50.40 44.83
CA PHE A 12 -40.03 50.91 43.85
C PHE A 12 -38.69 50.19 43.93
N ILE A 13 -38.17 49.92 45.14
CA ILE A 13 -36.87 49.26 45.30
C ILE A 13 -36.88 47.82 44.75
N PRO A 14 -37.87 46.95 45.07
CA PRO A 14 -37.97 45.63 44.45
C PRO A 14 -38.17 45.66 42.93
N SER A 15 -38.94 46.63 42.41
CA SER A 15 -39.18 46.76 40.97
C SER A 15 -37.95 47.24 40.20
N VAL A 16 -37.17 48.16 40.78
CA VAL A 16 -35.89 48.62 40.21
C VAL A 16 -34.85 47.51 40.29
N VAL A 17 -34.77 46.77 41.40
CA VAL A 17 -33.88 45.60 41.53
C VAL A 17 -34.24 44.52 40.51
N LEU A 18 -35.53 44.20 40.33
CA LEU A 18 -35.98 43.25 39.33
C LEU A 18 -35.68 43.73 37.90
N GLY A 19 -35.89 45.02 37.60
CA GLY A 19 -35.54 45.61 36.31
C GLY A 19 -34.03 45.56 36.02
N VAL A 20 -33.19 45.82 37.02
CA VAL A 20 -31.72 45.70 36.92
C VAL A 20 -31.31 44.23 36.73
N LEU A 21 -31.95 43.29 37.41
CA LEU A 21 -31.67 41.86 37.25
C LEU A 21 -32.08 41.34 35.86
N ILE A 22 -33.22 41.78 35.32
CA ILE A 22 -33.64 41.44 33.95
C ILE A 22 -32.69 42.05 32.93
N LEU A 23 -32.30 43.33 33.09
CA LEU A 23 -31.32 43.98 32.23
C LEU A 23 -29.96 43.29 32.30
N ALA A 24 -29.51 42.88 33.49
CA ALA A 24 -28.27 42.12 33.66
C ALA A 24 -28.37 40.75 33.00
N TYR A 25 -29.50 40.05 33.13
CA TYR A 25 -29.74 38.75 32.51
C TYR A 25 -29.75 38.82 30.97
N VAL A 26 -30.48 39.80 30.41
CA VAL A 26 -30.53 40.04 28.95
C VAL A 26 -29.17 40.48 28.43
N SER A 27 -28.49 41.40 29.13
CA SER A 27 -27.13 41.86 28.75
C SER A 27 -26.13 40.71 28.79
N PHE A 28 -26.25 39.80 29.75
CA PHE A 28 -25.42 38.60 29.83
C PHE A 28 -25.70 37.62 28.68
N GLY A 29 -26.97 37.43 28.30
CA GLY A 29 -27.34 36.66 27.10
C GLY A 29 -26.81 37.27 25.80
N LEU A 30 -26.92 38.59 25.62
CA LEU A 30 -26.35 39.31 24.48
C LEU A 30 -24.81 39.26 24.46
N TRP A 31 -24.17 39.40 25.62
CA TRP A 31 -22.73 39.28 25.77
C TRP A 31 -22.25 37.87 25.37
N GLN A 32 -22.90 36.81 25.85
CA GLN A 32 -22.58 35.44 25.43
C GLN A 32 -22.83 35.24 23.92
N TYR A 33 -23.96 35.72 23.40
CA TYR A 33 -24.31 35.59 21.97
C TYR A 33 -23.27 36.23 21.04
N THR A 34 -22.68 37.34 21.45
CA THR A 34 -21.71 38.12 20.65
C THR A 34 -20.26 37.66 20.85
N THR A 35 -19.82 37.44 22.09
CA THR A 35 -18.41 37.13 22.41
C THR A 35 -18.03 35.66 22.23
N THR A 36 -18.98 34.73 22.31
CA THR A 36 -18.73 33.28 22.16
C THR A 36 -19.40 32.69 20.91
N SER A 37 -19.57 33.54 19.89
CA SER A 37 -20.34 33.28 18.67
C SER A 37 -19.76 32.21 17.74
N SER A 38 -18.46 31.96 17.83
CA SER A 38 -17.75 30.99 16.97
C SER A 38 -17.38 29.69 17.68
N GLN A 39 -17.74 29.54 18.96
CA GLN A 39 -17.32 28.41 19.79
C GLN A 39 -18.47 27.78 20.58
N PHE A 40 -18.37 26.46 20.80
CA PHE A 40 -19.27 25.74 21.70
C PHE A 40 -19.11 26.21 23.15
N ALA A 41 -20.19 26.13 23.92
CA ALA A 41 -20.20 26.64 25.29
C ALA A 41 -19.24 25.85 26.17
N ALA A 42 -18.72 26.45 27.23
CA ALA A 42 -17.95 25.73 28.23
C ALA A 42 -18.73 24.50 28.74
N SER A 43 -18.04 23.35 28.76
CA SER A 43 -18.60 22.04 29.13
C SER A 43 -19.69 21.50 28.18
N THR A 44 -19.73 21.96 26.93
CA THR A 44 -20.54 21.30 25.89
C THR A 44 -19.95 19.92 25.62
N THR A 45 -20.82 18.92 25.63
CA THR A 45 -20.42 17.56 25.25
C THR A 45 -21.22 17.09 24.06
N LEU A 46 -20.54 16.30 23.23
CA LEU A 46 -21.14 15.59 22.13
C LEU A 46 -20.95 14.10 22.38
N TYR A 47 -22.04 13.41 22.73
CA TYR A 47 -21.97 11.99 23.06
C TYR A 47 -20.90 11.65 24.13
N GLY A 48 -20.76 12.51 25.14
CA GLY A 48 -19.74 12.37 26.19
C GLY A 48 -18.35 12.92 25.82
N ILE A 49 -18.09 13.22 24.55
CA ILE A 49 -16.85 13.88 24.09
C ILE A 49 -16.93 15.36 24.43
N ASN A 50 -15.95 15.88 25.18
CA ASN A 50 -15.92 17.31 25.50
C ASN A 50 -15.48 18.13 24.29
N ILE A 51 -16.39 18.97 23.79
CA ILE A 51 -16.16 19.92 22.69
C ILE A 51 -16.30 21.37 23.15
N GLY A 52 -16.36 21.61 24.46
CA GLY A 52 -16.55 22.94 25.01
C GLY A 52 -15.38 23.87 24.70
N ASN A 53 -15.69 25.14 24.42
CA ASN A 53 -14.74 26.18 24.00
C ASN A 53 -14.02 25.91 22.67
N GLN A 54 -14.46 24.90 21.91
CA GLN A 54 -13.89 24.57 20.61
C GLN A 54 -14.65 25.25 19.48
N SER A 55 -13.95 25.58 18.39
CA SER A 55 -14.59 25.92 17.12
C SER A 55 -15.22 24.68 16.47
N VAL A 56 -16.01 24.86 15.40
CA VAL A 56 -16.52 23.72 14.62
C VAL A 56 -15.40 22.82 14.09
N ASN A 57 -14.29 23.41 13.64
CA ASN A 57 -13.14 22.67 13.10
C ASN A 57 -12.42 21.87 14.19
N ASP A 58 -12.19 22.47 15.36
CA ASP A 58 -11.52 21.81 16.48
C ASP A 58 -12.40 20.69 17.07
N ALA A 59 -13.72 20.93 17.15
CA ALA A 59 -14.70 19.93 17.56
C ALA A 59 -14.71 18.74 16.59
N LYS A 60 -14.69 19.00 15.28
CA LYS A 60 -14.58 17.95 14.26
C LYS A 60 -13.30 17.15 14.42
N ALA A 61 -12.14 17.79 14.60
CA ALA A 61 -10.87 17.11 14.78
C ALA A 61 -10.87 16.23 16.04
N THR A 62 -11.44 16.73 17.14
CA THR A 62 -11.59 15.99 18.40
C THR A 62 -12.45 14.75 18.20
N VAL A 63 -13.62 14.89 17.57
CA VAL A 63 -14.52 13.76 17.28
C VAL A 63 -13.87 12.75 16.33
N ASN A 64 -13.23 13.21 15.24
CA ASN A 64 -12.58 12.32 14.29
C ASN A 64 -11.46 11.50 14.93
N THR A 65 -10.71 12.11 15.86
CA THR A 65 -9.69 11.40 16.63
C THR A 65 -10.32 10.32 17.51
N GLN A 66 -11.46 10.60 18.14
CA GLN A 66 -12.19 9.59 18.90
C GLN A 66 -12.68 8.45 17.99
N LEU A 67 -13.30 8.77 16.85
CA LEU A 67 -13.79 7.79 15.87
C LEU A 67 -12.67 6.90 15.33
N ALA A 68 -11.47 7.45 15.12
CA ALA A 68 -10.29 6.70 14.68
C ALA A 68 -9.75 5.74 15.75
N ASN A 69 -10.06 5.95 17.04
CA ASN A 69 -9.61 5.11 18.15
C ASN A 69 -10.71 4.19 18.70
N SER A 70 -11.98 4.48 18.41
CA SER A 70 -13.13 3.66 18.85
C SER A 70 -13.23 2.38 18.05
N LYS A 71 -12.86 1.25 18.67
CA LYS A 71 -13.03 -0.09 18.07
C LYS A 71 -14.48 -0.55 18.11
N VAL A 72 -14.93 -1.10 17.00
CA VAL A 72 -16.25 -1.71 16.81
C VAL A 72 -16.06 -3.14 16.33
N ILE A 73 -16.71 -4.08 17.01
CA ILE A 73 -16.74 -5.49 16.61
C ILE A 73 -18.12 -5.77 16.05
N ILE A 74 -18.22 -6.11 14.77
CA ILE A 74 -19.48 -6.55 14.14
C ILE A 74 -19.43 -8.07 14.01
N THR A 75 -20.39 -8.76 14.61
CA THR A 75 -20.57 -10.20 14.46
C THR A 75 -21.83 -10.45 13.64
N ALA A 76 -21.66 -11.10 12.49
CA ALA A 76 -22.73 -11.49 11.58
C ALA A 76 -22.67 -13.00 11.34
N ASN A 77 -23.56 -13.75 12.00
CA ASN A 77 -23.47 -15.21 12.06
C ASN A 77 -22.09 -15.66 12.62
N ASP A 78 -21.26 -16.31 11.81
CA ASP A 78 -19.90 -16.75 12.12
C ASP A 78 -18.81 -15.80 11.59
N VAL A 79 -19.18 -14.70 10.93
CA VAL A 79 -18.26 -13.67 10.45
C VAL A 79 -18.06 -12.62 11.54
N THR A 80 -16.81 -12.32 11.86
CA THR A 80 -16.44 -11.25 12.82
C THR A 80 -15.56 -10.22 12.14
N ILE A 81 -15.93 -8.96 12.28
CA ILE A 81 -15.23 -7.80 11.71
C ILE A 81 -14.81 -6.93 12.88
N GLU A 82 -13.52 -6.68 13.02
CA GLU A 82 -12.97 -5.77 14.02
C GLU A 82 -12.30 -4.61 13.28
N ASP A 83 -12.86 -3.41 13.43
CA ASP A 83 -12.27 -2.20 12.86
C ASP A 83 -12.62 -0.96 13.70
N THR A 84 -12.09 0.20 13.34
CA THR A 84 -12.40 1.47 13.97
C THR A 84 -13.69 2.07 13.41
N ALA A 85 -14.39 2.88 14.20
CA ALA A 85 -15.60 3.56 13.75
C ALA A 85 -15.33 4.44 12.50
N ALA A 86 -14.18 5.13 12.47
CA ALA A 86 -13.77 5.91 11.32
C ALA A 86 -13.59 5.05 10.06
N ASN A 87 -12.96 3.88 10.18
CA ASN A 87 -12.75 2.97 9.04
C ASN A 87 -14.07 2.35 8.55
N LEU A 88 -15.03 2.13 9.45
CA LEU A 88 -16.39 1.72 9.10
C LEU A 88 -17.23 2.85 8.47
N GLY A 89 -16.65 4.02 8.23
CA GLY A 89 -17.32 5.14 7.56
C GLY A 89 -18.20 5.98 8.49
N VAL A 90 -18.04 5.86 9.80
CA VAL A 90 -18.75 6.73 10.76
C VAL A 90 -18.09 8.11 10.76
N TYR A 91 -18.87 9.17 10.54
CA TYR A 91 -18.38 10.54 10.53
C TYR A 91 -19.42 11.55 11.03
N ILE A 92 -18.97 12.77 11.29
CA ILE A 92 -19.84 13.92 11.58
C ILE A 92 -19.60 15.00 10.52
N SER A 93 -20.68 15.50 9.92
CA SER A 93 -20.59 16.56 8.91
C SER A 93 -20.42 17.96 9.52
N ASP A 94 -19.78 18.84 8.77
CA ASP A 94 -19.60 20.26 9.15
C ASP A 94 -20.95 20.97 9.28
N SER A 95 -21.92 20.61 8.43
CA SER A 95 -23.28 21.14 8.50
C SER A 95 -23.97 20.78 9.82
N GLN A 96 -23.83 19.54 10.30
CA GLN A 96 -24.47 19.11 11.55
C GLN A 96 -23.86 19.81 12.76
N LEU A 97 -22.52 19.94 12.80
CA LEU A 97 -21.84 20.69 13.87
C LEU A 97 -22.18 22.18 13.84
N SER A 98 -22.28 22.77 12.66
CA SER A 98 -22.63 24.19 12.49
C SER A 98 -24.08 24.47 12.92
N GLN A 99 -25.02 23.56 12.60
CA GLN A 99 -26.40 23.65 13.07
C GLN A 99 -26.49 23.50 14.59
N ALA A 100 -25.75 22.56 15.18
CA ALA A 100 -25.65 22.37 16.62
C ALA A 100 -25.13 23.64 17.33
N LEU A 101 -24.07 24.25 16.81
CA LEU A 101 -23.54 25.51 17.34
C LEU A 101 -24.57 26.64 17.22
N SER A 102 -25.25 26.75 16.09
CA SER A 102 -26.27 27.79 15.83
C SER A 102 -27.46 27.68 16.79
N ALA A 103 -27.98 26.46 17.00
CA ALA A 103 -29.04 26.20 17.97
C ALA A 103 -28.60 26.55 19.39
N GLN A 104 -27.36 26.21 19.77
CA GLN A 104 -26.82 26.56 21.07
C GLN A 104 -26.70 28.08 21.25
N ARG A 105 -26.29 28.83 20.22
CA ARG A 105 -26.22 30.29 20.26
C ARG A 105 -27.58 30.94 20.50
N LEU A 106 -28.63 30.45 19.85
CA LEU A 106 -30.01 30.93 20.09
C LEU A 106 -30.45 30.63 21.53
N ASN A 107 -30.16 29.44 22.04
CA ASN A 107 -30.51 29.08 23.42
C ASN A 107 -29.75 29.89 24.47
N ARG A 108 -28.49 30.25 24.22
CA ARG A 108 -27.71 31.18 25.08
C ARG A 108 -28.32 32.57 25.16
N LEU A 109 -28.94 33.05 24.08
CA LEU A 109 -29.59 34.35 24.06
C LEU A 109 -30.87 34.37 24.91
N VAL A 110 -31.67 33.30 24.84
CA VAL A 110 -32.99 33.22 25.49
C VAL A 110 -32.90 32.73 26.94
N ASN A 111 -31.96 31.83 27.25
CA ASN A 111 -31.80 31.25 28.58
C ASN A 111 -30.32 31.12 29.03
N PRO A 112 -29.57 32.24 29.18
CA PRO A 112 -28.12 32.23 29.41
C PRO A 112 -27.61 31.53 30.67
N LEU A 113 -28.47 31.24 31.66
CA LEU A 113 -28.09 30.56 32.90
C LEU A 113 -28.45 29.07 32.93
N PHE A 114 -29.47 28.64 32.16
CA PHE A 114 -30.02 27.28 32.24
C PHE A 114 -30.21 26.61 30.86
N TYR A 115 -29.54 27.11 29.81
CA TYR A 115 -29.61 26.48 28.50
C TYR A 115 -29.01 25.07 28.50
N ASN A 116 -29.58 24.22 27.65
CA ASN A 116 -29.12 22.85 27.53
C ASN A 116 -27.71 22.82 26.89
N LYS A 117 -26.75 22.19 27.56
CA LYS A 117 -25.37 22.02 27.09
C LYS A 117 -25.17 20.75 26.26
N TYR A 118 -26.25 20.02 26.00
CA TYR A 118 -26.29 18.91 25.07
C TYR A 118 -26.70 19.40 23.68
N THR A 119 -25.92 19.05 22.67
CA THR A 119 -26.29 19.22 21.26
C THR A 119 -26.37 17.84 20.62
N ALA A 120 -27.43 17.55 19.87
CA ALA A 120 -27.54 16.31 19.12
C ALA A 120 -27.20 16.56 17.63
N PRO A 121 -25.93 16.52 17.20
CA PRO A 121 -25.64 16.30 15.81
C PRO A 121 -25.86 14.81 15.52
N LEU A 122 -26.58 14.53 14.44
CA LEU A 122 -26.71 13.18 13.91
C LEU A 122 -25.34 12.71 13.42
N VAL A 123 -24.93 11.52 13.85
CA VAL A 123 -23.79 10.83 13.25
C VAL A 123 -24.24 10.26 11.92
N SER A 124 -23.40 10.39 10.89
CA SER A 124 -23.67 9.86 9.55
C SER A 124 -22.73 8.70 9.28
N ILE A 125 -23.15 7.78 8.40
CA ILE A 125 -22.32 6.65 7.97
C ILE A 125 -22.23 6.70 6.46
N ASP A 126 -21.00 6.74 5.96
CA ASP A 126 -20.73 6.57 4.54
C ASP A 126 -20.97 5.11 4.16
N GLU A 127 -22.07 4.88 3.44
CA GLU A 127 -22.49 3.53 3.03
C GLU A 127 -21.45 2.84 2.13
N LEU A 128 -20.78 3.59 1.25
CA LEU A 128 -19.76 3.04 0.36
C LEU A 128 -18.52 2.64 1.14
N GLN A 129 -18.08 3.48 2.09
CA GLN A 129 -16.97 3.15 2.97
C GLN A 129 -17.31 1.97 3.89
N PHE A 130 -18.53 1.93 4.44
CA PHE A 130 -19.00 0.80 5.25
C PHE A 130 -18.97 -0.52 4.48
N GLN A 131 -19.49 -0.53 3.24
CA GLN A 131 -19.44 -1.71 2.37
C GLN A 131 -18.01 -2.11 2.03
N LYS A 132 -17.13 -1.14 1.72
CA LYS A 132 -15.71 -1.39 1.43
C LYS A 132 -14.99 -2.07 2.59
N SER A 133 -15.29 -1.68 3.83
CA SER A 133 -14.64 -2.23 5.03
C SER A 133 -15.22 -3.58 5.45
N THR A 134 -16.51 -3.85 5.18
CA THR A 134 -17.18 -5.06 5.68
C THR A 134 -17.19 -6.23 4.70
N LEU A 135 -17.35 -5.98 3.39
CA LEU A 135 -17.43 -7.03 2.36
C LEU A 135 -16.19 -7.95 2.30
N PRO A 136 -14.94 -7.45 2.42
CA PRO A 136 -13.75 -8.33 2.32
C PRO A 136 -13.65 -9.38 3.43
N ALA A 137 -14.30 -9.14 4.58
CA ALA A 137 -14.28 -10.04 5.72
C ALA A 137 -15.30 -11.20 5.57
N ILE A 138 -16.19 -11.14 4.59
CA ILE A 138 -17.17 -12.19 4.32
C ILE A 138 -16.48 -13.32 3.54
N PRO A 139 -16.37 -14.54 4.11
CA PRO A 139 -15.73 -15.66 3.46
C PRO A 139 -16.38 -16.02 2.12
N GLN A 140 -15.60 -16.49 1.14
CA GLN A 140 -16.12 -16.81 -0.21
C GLN A 140 -17.17 -17.94 -0.20
N ASP A 141 -17.06 -18.89 0.74
CA ASP A 141 -18.05 -19.96 0.96
C ASP A 141 -19.39 -19.44 1.49
N LYS A 142 -19.41 -18.22 2.06
CA LYS A 142 -20.62 -17.50 2.43
C LYS A 142 -21.21 -16.69 1.27
N GLN A 143 -20.57 -16.75 0.08
CA GLN A 143 -20.97 -16.09 -1.17
C GLN A 143 -21.23 -14.60 -0.98
N PRO A 144 -20.22 -13.72 -0.85
CA PRO A 144 -20.46 -12.29 -0.83
C PRO A 144 -21.07 -11.82 -2.17
N PRO A 145 -21.96 -10.82 -2.18
CA PRO A 145 -22.55 -10.33 -3.42
C PRO A 145 -21.47 -9.70 -4.29
N LYS A 146 -21.50 -9.99 -5.60
CA LYS A 146 -20.60 -9.40 -6.60
C LYS A 146 -21.43 -8.79 -7.70
N ASN A 147 -21.22 -7.51 -7.94
CA ASN A 147 -21.75 -6.85 -9.13
C ASN A 147 -21.21 -7.52 -10.40
N ALA A 148 -22.01 -7.49 -11.46
CA ALA A 148 -21.51 -7.78 -12.78
C ALA A 148 -20.38 -6.79 -13.10
N SER A 149 -19.38 -7.24 -13.86
CA SER A 149 -18.23 -6.43 -14.25
C SER A 149 -17.81 -6.71 -15.68
N PHE A 150 -17.10 -5.77 -16.29
CA PHE A 150 -16.44 -6.03 -17.55
C PHE A 150 -15.13 -6.78 -17.31
N VAL A 151 -14.87 -7.76 -18.16
CA VAL A 151 -13.60 -8.47 -18.26
C VAL A 151 -13.20 -8.56 -19.72
N VAL A 152 -11.93 -8.85 -20.00
CA VAL A 152 -11.44 -9.01 -21.36
C VAL A 152 -11.06 -10.48 -21.56
N ALA A 153 -11.61 -11.08 -22.60
CA ALA A 153 -11.27 -12.44 -23.05
C ALA A 153 -11.07 -12.40 -24.57
N GLU A 154 -9.94 -12.93 -25.06
CA GLU A 154 -9.64 -12.99 -26.50
C GLU A 154 -9.77 -11.61 -27.20
N ASP A 155 -9.22 -10.57 -26.57
CA ASP A 155 -9.27 -9.17 -27.05
C ASP A 155 -10.68 -8.59 -27.23
N GLN A 156 -11.68 -9.21 -26.61
CA GLN A 156 -13.06 -8.75 -26.57
C GLN A 156 -13.50 -8.49 -25.14
N VAL A 157 -14.24 -7.39 -24.96
CA VAL A 157 -14.90 -7.11 -23.69
C VAL A 157 -16.07 -8.07 -23.53
N THR A 158 -16.07 -8.81 -22.44
CA THR A 158 -17.14 -9.71 -22.02
C THR A 158 -17.64 -9.30 -20.63
N ILE A 159 -18.76 -9.86 -20.19
CA ILE A 159 -19.36 -9.55 -18.90
C ILE A 159 -19.17 -10.76 -18.00
N GLN A 160 -18.60 -10.53 -16.84
CA GLN A 160 -18.68 -11.47 -15.73
C GLN A 160 -20.00 -11.23 -15.01
N ASP A 161 -20.82 -12.28 -14.91
CA ASP A 161 -22.16 -12.17 -14.35
C ASP A 161 -22.15 -11.80 -12.86
N ALA A 162 -23.19 -11.07 -12.47
CA ALA A 162 -23.44 -10.74 -11.08
C ALA A 162 -23.71 -12.02 -10.27
N VAL A 163 -23.13 -12.09 -9.08
CA VAL A 163 -23.37 -13.19 -8.14
C VAL A 163 -24.14 -12.63 -6.95
N SER A 164 -25.39 -13.07 -6.80
CA SER A 164 -26.16 -12.78 -5.59
C SER A 164 -25.48 -13.41 -4.39
N GLY A 165 -25.53 -12.71 -3.26
CA GLY A 165 -24.73 -13.11 -2.12
C GLY A 165 -25.17 -12.49 -0.82
N ASN A 166 -24.47 -12.82 0.24
CA ASN A 166 -24.75 -12.41 1.60
C ASN A 166 -23.91 -11.20 2.00
N SER A 167 -24.56 -10.18 2.56
CA SER A 167 -23.89 -8.98 3.09
C SER A 167 -24.46 -8.58 4.45
N ILE A 168 -23.71 -7.76 5.16
CA ILE A 168 -24.18 -7.03 6.33
C ILE A 168 -24.87 -5.76 5.83
N LEU A 169 -26.16 -5.58 6.13
CA LEU A 169 -26.88 -4.37 5.75
C LEU A 169 -26.53 -3.23 6.72
N LEU A 170 -26.21 -2.06 6.15
CA LEU A 170 -25.95 -0.87 6.95
C LEU A 170 -27.14 -0.54 7.86
N SER A 171 -28.38 -0.73 7.41
CA SER A 171 -29.58 -0.48 8.23
C SER A 171 -29.62 -1.27 9.54
N ASP A 172 -29.05 -2.48 9.56
CA ASP A 172 -29.06 -3.35 10.75
C ASP A 172 -27.98 -2.96 11.75
N VAL A 173 -26.93 -2.29 11.27
CA VAL A 173 -25.76 -1.90 12.07
C VAL A 173 -25.80 -0.42 12.44
N ALA A 174 -26.40 0.45 11.61
CA ALA A 174 -26.33 1.90 11.70
C ALA A 174 -26.83 2.47 13.05
N GLN A 175 -27.93 1.93 13.57
CA GLN A 175 -28.44 2.40 14.86
C GLN A 175 -27.56 1.92 16.02
N ASN A 176 -27.04 0.70 15.91
CA ASN A 176 -26.23 0.07 16.94
C ASN A 176 -24.81 0.60 16.96
N ILE A 177 -24.23 0.97 15.82
CA ILE A 177 -22.86 1.49 15.72
C ILE A 177 -22.75 2.87 16.34
N VAL A 178 -23.74 3.74 16.13
CA VAL A 178 -23.79 5.04 16.82
C VAL A 178 -23.84 4.82 18.33
N ASN A 179 -24.76 3.98 18.83
CA ASN A 179 -24.85 3.71 20.26
C ASN A 179 -23.57 3.07 20.83
N THR A 180 -22.95 2.17 20.08
CA THR A 180 -21.73 1.45 20.47
C THR A 180 -20.52 2.38 20.59
N VAL A 181 -20.30 3.22 19.58
CA VAL A 181 -19.13 4.12 19.48
C VAL A 181 -19.17 5.24 20.52
N PHE A 182 -20.38 5.69 20.84
CA PHE A 182 -20.64 6.87 21.65
C PHE A 182 -21.15 6.53 23.07
N ASN A 183 -21.10 5.25 23.47
CA ASN A 183 -21.41 4.84 24.83
C ASN A 183 -20.18 5.00 25.73
N PRO A 184 -20.21 5.89 26.74
CA PRO A 184 -19.07 6.13 27.63
C PRO A 184 -18.69 4.93 28.52
N ALA A 185 -19.52 3.87 28.56
CA ALA A 185 -19.26 2.66 29.36
C ALA A 185 -18.52 1.54 28.59
N ASN A 186 -18.37 1.62 27.27
CA ASN A 186 -17.81 0.53 26.45
C ASN A 186 -16.55 0.97 25.71
N ALA A 187 -15.39 0.44 26.10
CA ALA A 187 -14.11 0.69 25.40
C ALA A 187 -14.00 -0.04 24.05
N ASN A 188 -14.71 -1.16 23.89
CA ASN A 188 -14.87 -1.92 22.64
C ASN A 188 -16.31 -2.42 22.61
N GLY A 189 -17.13 -1.94 21.67
CA GLY A 189 -18.52 -2.36 21.62
C GLY A 189 -18.77 -3.37 20.51
N THR A 190 -19.59 -4.39 20.82
CA THR A 190 -19.96 -5.46 19.90
C THR A 190 -21.37 -5.25 19.37
N ILE A 191 -21.55 -5.37 18.06
CA ILE A 191 -22.83 -5.30 17.36
C ILE A 191 -23.14 -6.68 16.78
N GLN A 192 -24.26 -7.25 17.20
CA GLN A 192 -24.75 -8.52 16.68
C GLN A 192 -25.73 -8.27 15.54
N THR A 193 -25.53 -8.94 14.41
CA THR A 193 -26.39 -8.87 13.23
C THR A 193 -26.38 -10.22 12.50
N THR A 194 -27.06 -10.29 11.35
CA THR A 194 -27.08 -11.47 10.49
C THR A 194 -26.74 -11.10 9.07
N LEU A 195 -26.11 -12.01 8.35
CA LEU A 195 -25.96 -11.91 6.91
C LEU A 195 -27.34 -11.95 6.22
N LYS A 196 -27.57 -11.01 5.31
CA LYS A 196 -28.79 -10.94 4.49
C LYS A 196 -28.43 -11.07 3.02
N GLN A 197 -29.30 -11.75 2.27
CA GLN A 197 -29.13 -11.88 0.83
C GLN A 197 -29.34 -10.51 0.16
N VAL A 198 -28.34 -10.08 -0.59
CA VAL A 198 -28.33 -8.85 -1.37
C VAL A 198 -28.21 -9.21 -2.84
N THR A 199 -29.13 -8.67 -3.63
CA THR A 199 -29.04 -8.75 -5.09
C THR A 199 -28.10 -7.64 -5.56
N PRO A 200 -27.09 -7.94 -6.39
CA PRO A 200 -26.16 -6.94 -6.86
C PRO A 200 -26.87 -5.86 -7.68
N VAL A 201 -26.47 -4.61 -7.47
CA VAL A 201 -27.08 -3.44 -8.13
C VAL A 201 -26.76 -3.45 -9.62
N LEU A 202 -25.54 -3.83 -9.98
CA LEU A 202 -25.15 -4.01 -11.38
C LEU A 202 -25.33 -5.46 -11.77
N ASN A 203 -26.23 -5.71 -12.72
CA ASN A 203 -26.48 -7.02 -13.29
C ASN A 203 -26.08 -7.06 -14.78
N THR A 204 -26.15 -8.26 -15.36
CA THR A 204 -25.76 -8.51 -16.76
C THR A 204 -26.62 -7.71 -17.74
N GLU A 205 -27.90 -7.48 -17.45
CA GLU A 205 -28.79 -6.70 -18.33
C GLU A 205 -28.34 -5.23 -18.43
N ILE A 206 -27.95 -4.63 -17.30
CA ILE A 206 -27.43 -3.25 -17.25
C ILE A 206 -26.13 -3.16 -18.04
N LEU A 207 -25.15 -4.02 -17.77
CA LEU A 207 -23.85 -3.95 -18.44
C LEU A 207 -23.92 -4.32 -19.92
N SER A 208 -24.86 -5.17 -20.32
CA SER A 208 -25.05 -5.53 -21.75
C SER A 208 -25.37 -4.30 -22.60
N LYS A 209 -26.10 -3.32 -22.06
CA LYS A 209 -26.42 -2.05 -22.75
C LYS A 209 -25.19 -1.14 -22.92
N LEU A 210 -24.13 -1.38 -22.16
CA LEU A 210 -22.90 -0.57 -22.13
C LEU A 210 -21.69 -1.29 -22.73
N LYS A 211 -21.85 -2.55 -23.14
CA LYS A 211 -20.77 -3.40 -23.65
C LYS A 211 -20.06 -2.79 -24.86
N ASP A 212 -20.80 -2.21 -25.80
CA ASP A 212 -20.22 -1.60 -27.00
C ASP A 212 -19.37 -0.36 -26.65
N LYS A 213 -19.79 0.42 -25.65
CA LYS A 213 -19.00 1.55 -25.14
C LYS A 213 -17.73 1.06 -24.45
N ALA A 214 -17.82 -0.01 -23.66
CA ALA A 214 -16.65 -0.62 -23.03
C ALA A 214 -15.66 -1.17 -24.07
N GLN A 215 -16.17 -1.78 -25.16
CA GLN A 215 -15.35 -2.24 -26.28
C GLN A 215 -14.68 -1.06 -27.02
N ALA A 216 -15.40 0.04 -27.25
CA ALA A 216 -14.83 1.25 -27.84
C ALA A 216 -13.69 1.83 -26.98
N ILE A 217 -13.88 1.85 -25.64
CA ILE A 217 -12.83 2.21 -24.70
C ILE A 217 -11.64 1.24 -24.81
N TYR A 218 -11.86 -0.07 -24.81
CA TYR A 218 -10.78 -1.06 -24.93
C TYR A 218 -9.94 -0.88 -26.22
N ASN A 219 -10.60 -0.53 -27.32
CA ASN A 219 -9.93 -0.35 -28.62
C ASN A 219 -9.05 0.91 -28.66
N ASN A 220 -9.26 1.89 -27.79
CA ASN A 220 -8.42 3.08 -27.69
C ASN A 220 -7.06 2.80 -27.03
N THR A 221 -6.11 3.71 -27.24
CA THR A 221 -4.79 3.67 -26.60
C THR A 221 -4.72 4.71 -25.48
N TYR A 222 -4.20 4.28 -24.32
CA TYR A 222 -4.02 5.12 -23.14
C TYR A 222 -2.55 5.05 -22.71
N SER A 223 -1.86 6.18 -22.69
CA SER A 223 -0.43 6.19 -22.38
C SER A 223 0.04 7.44 -21.65
N LEU A 224 1.17 7.32 -20.99
CA LEU A 224 1.93 8.43 -20.42
C LEU A 224 3.23 8.59 -21.19
N SER A 225 3.67 9.82 -21.42
CA SER A 225 4.95 10.08 -22.08
C SER A 225 5.91 10.77 -21.14
N ASP A 226 7.18 10.39 -21.14
CA ASP A 226 8.25 11.18 -20.51
C ASP A 226 9.00 12.09 -21.51
N GLY A 227 8.45 12.24 -22.72
CA GLY A 227 9.02 12.99 -23.83
C GLY A 227 9.95 12.17 -24.72
N THR A 228 10.37 10.98 -24.27
CA THR A 228 11.19 10.03 -25.06
C THR A 228 10.45 8.72 -25.29
N ASN A 229 9.87 8.16 -24.23
CA ASN A 229 9.19 6.88 -24.23
C ASN A 229 7.71 7.05 -23.87
N ASN A 230 6.89 6.13 -24.36
CA ASN A 230 5.50 6.01 -23.98
C ASN A 230 5.30 4.79 -23.08
N TYR A 231 4.58 4.99 -21.98
CA TYR A 231 4.27 4.01 -20.96
C TYR A 231 2.77 3.73 -21.02
N GLU A 232 2.42 2.56 -21.54
CA GLU A 232 1.01 2.18 -21.72
C GLU A 232 0.32 1.92 -20.38
N ILE A 233 -0.89 2.47 -20.25
CA ILE A 233 -1.82 2.21 -19.18
C ILE A 233 -2.53 0.89 -19.48
N SER A 234 -2.60 -0.01 -18.50
CA SER A 234 -3.16 -1.35 -18.70
C SER A 234 -4.64 -1.28 -19.11
N LYS A 235 -4.93 -1.62 -20.37
CA LYS A 235 -6.30 -1.72 -20.90
C LYS A 235 -7.13 -2.75 -20.15
N LEU A 236 -6.52 -3.88 -19.78
CA LEU A 236 -7.20 -4.94 -19.02
C LEU A 236 -7.68 -4.39 -17.67
N ARG A 237 -6.81 -3.69 -16.94
CA ARG A 237 -7.19 -3.10 -15.65
C ARG A 237 -8.19 -1.96 -15.81
N LEU A 238 -7.98 -1.09 -16.80
CA LEU A 238 -8.92 -0.01 -17.15
C LEU A 238 -10.34 -0.56 -17.32
N ILE A 239 -10.53 -1.59 -18.15
CA ILE A 239 -11.85 -2.18 -18.42
C ILE A 239 -12.48 -2.75 -17.14
N THR A 240 -11.71 -3.45 -16.30
CA THR A 240 -12.24 -4.00 -15.04
C THR A 240 -12.62 -2.94 -14.00
N MET A 241 -12.17 -1.71 -14.17
CA MET A 241 -12.44 -0.58 -13.26
C MET A 241 -13.53 0.37 -13.77
N LEU A 242 -14.04 0.16 -14.99
CA LEU A 242 -15.14 0.96 -15.52
C LEU A 242 -16.41 0.74 -14.71
N ILE A 243 -17.09 1.85 -14.42
CA ILE A 243 -18.40 1.85 -13.77
C ILE A 243 -19.39 2.66 -14.60
N PRO A 244 -20.68 2.32 -14.56
CA PRO A 244 -21.70 3.16 -15.16
C PRO A 244 -21.91 4.46 -14.38
N ASN A 245 -22.37 5.50 -15.06
CA ASN A 245 -22.92 6.70 -14.42
C ASN A 245 -24.25 6.38 -13.70
N SER A 246 -24.77 7.33 -12.92
CA SER A 246 -25.98 7.13 -12.09
C SER A 246 -27.23 6.69 -12.86
N ASN A 247 -27.29 7.00 -14.17
CA ASN A 247 -28.44 6.70 -15.02
C ASN A 247 -28.20 5.47 -15.92
N TYR A 248 -27.05 4.80 -15.78
CA TYR A 248 -26.65 3.62 -16.56
C TYR A 248 -26.61 3.83 -18.08
N THR A 249 -26.26 5.03 -18.52
CA THR A 249 -26.19 5.39 -19.96
C THR A 249 -24.77 5.57 -20.47
N GLU A 250 -23.84 5.92 -19.58
CA GLU A 250 -22.44 6.17 -19.91
C GLU A 250 -21.51 5.41 -18.96
N LEU A 251 -20.28 5.18 -19.41
CA LEU A 251 -19.21 4.62 -18.60
C LEU A 251 -18.28 5.72 -18.12
N THR A 252 -17.77 5.54 -16.91
CA THR A 252 -16.80 6.43 -16.28
C THR A 252 -15.78 5.62 -15.49
N LEU A 253 -14.74 6.30 -15.04
CA LEU A 253 -13.71 5.78 -14.17
C LEU A 253 -13.69 6.63 -12.89
N ARG A 254 -13.59 5.99 -11.72
CA ARG A 254 -13.41 6.73 -10.47
C ARG A 254 -12.06 7.43 -10.50
N GLU A 255 -11.99 8.65 -9.96
CA GLU A 255 -10.72 9.38 -9.89
C GLU A 255 -9.64 8.58 -9.14
N SER A 256 -10.01 7.87 -8.06
CA SER A 256 -9.10 6.97 -7.33
C SER A 256 -8.56 5.82 -8.19
N ASP A 257 -9.38 5.23 -9.06
CA ASP A 257 -8.95 4.13 -9.93
C ASP A 257 -8.05 4.64 -11.05
N SER A 258 -8.35 5.84 -11.56
CA SER A 258 -7.49 6.53 -12.52
C SER A 258 -6.10 6.80 -11.95
N LEU A 259 -5.99 7.19 -10.69
CA LEU A 259 -4.72 7.37 -10.00
C LEU A 259 -3.92 6.06 -9.94
N ILE A 260 -4.56 4.96 -9.54
CA ILE A 260 -3.90 3.64 -9.47
C ILE A 260 -3.32 3.23 -10.83
N LEU A 261 -4.11 3.36 -11.90
CA LEU A 261 -3.67 3.03 -13.26
C LEU A 261 -2.52 3.90 -13.75
N LEU A 262 -2.58 5.20 -13.43
CA LEU A 262 -1.55 6.17 -13.80
C LEU A 262 -0.27 5.99 -13.00
N GLU A 263 -0.36 5.69 -11.70
CA GLU A 263 0.78 5.40 -10.84
C GLU A 263 1.51 4.14 -11.32
N GLU A 264 0.80 3.09 -11.70
CA GLU A 264 1.42 1.88 -12.27
C GLU A 264 2.15 2.15 -13.60
N ALA A 265 1.56 2.97 -14.47
CA ALA A 265 2.21 3.36 -15.72
C ALA A 265 3.42 4.27 -15.46
N ALA A 266 3.27 5.26 -14.57
CA ALA A 266 4.31 6.21 -14.21
C ALA A 266 5.46 5.57 -13.43
N ALA A 267 5.21 4.51 -12.66
CA ALA A 267 6.25 3.76 -11.96
C ALA A 267 7.30 3.20 -12.92
N LYS A 268 6.92 2.89 -14.16
CA LYS A 268 7.85 2.46 -15.22
C LYS A 268 8.75 3.61 -15.71
N ALA A 269 8.29 4.85 -15.57
CA ALA A 269 9.01 6.06 -15.96
C ALA A 269 9.84 6.67 -14.81
N ASN A 270 9.48 6.33 -13.57
CA ASN A 270 10.21 6.73 -12.37
C ASN A 270 11.56 6.02 -12.31
N LYS A 271 12.57 6.73 -11.79
CA LYS A 271 13.91 6.16 -11.57
C LYS A 271 14.30 6.42 -10.12
N PRO A 272 14.55 5.41 -9.29
CA PRO A 272 15.09 5.67 -7.96
C PRO A 272 16.50 6.27 -8.06
N ALA A 273 16.90 7.03 -7.05
CA ALA A 273 18.27 7.55 -6.96
C ALA A 273 19.25 6.41 -6.67
N VAL A 274 20.40 6.44 -7.35
CA VAL A 274 21.53 5.54 -7.09
C VAL A 274 22.51 6.27 -6.19
N ASN A 275 22.64 5.80 -4.95
CA ASN A 275 23.55 6.42 -3.98
C ASN A 275 25.02 6.26 -4.40
N GLU A 276 25.79 7.32 -4.24
CA GLU A 276 27.24 7.27 -4.42
C GLU A 276 27.86 6.50 -3.25
N ILE A 277 28.63 5.45 -3.54
CA ILE A 277 29.35 4.69 -2.53
C ILE A 277 30.84 4.95 -2.69
N THR A 278 31.45 5.51 -1.66
CA THR A 278 32.89 5.65 -1.57
C THR A 278 33.46 4.60 -0.60
N THR A 279 34.37 3.78 -1.11
CA THR A 279 35.00 2.69 -0.37
C THR A 279 36.36 3.10 0.16
N ASN A 280 36.54 2.99 1.48
CA ASN A 280 37.80 3.10 2.19
C ASN A 280 38.42 1.73 2.36
N TYR A 281 39.71 1.59 2.09
CA TYR A 281 40.43 0.31 2.20
C TYR A 281 41.32 0.29 3.44
N LYS A 282 41.22 -0.77 4.26
CA LYS A 282 42.09 -0.92 5.43
C LYS A 282 43.58 -1.05 5.10
N SER A 283 43.92 -1.54 3.91
CA SER A 283 45.31 -1.63 3.44
C SER A 283 45.99 -0.27 3.28
N GLY A 284 45.23 0.84 3.36
CA GLY A 284 45.72 2.17 3.04
C GLY A 284 45.71 2.49 1.54
N LYS A 285 45.14 1.61 0.70
CA LYS A 285 44.88 1.96 -0.71
C LYS A 285 44.02 3.23 -0.81
N PRO A 286 44.21 4.03 -1.86
CA PRO A 286 43.40 5.22 -2.09
C PRO A 286 41.90 4.88 -2.07
N GLN A 287 41.14 5.74 -1.39
CA GLN A 287 39.68 5.67 -1.40
C GLN A 287 39.16 5.74 -2.84
N ALA A 288 38.17 4.92 -3.16
CA ALA A 288 37.60 4.85 -4.51
C ALA A 288 36.08 4.99 -4.47
N VAL A 289 35.51 5.72 -5.44
CA VAL A 289 34.06 5.70 -5.70
C VAL A 289 33.75 4.37 -6.40
N THR A 290 33.16 3.45 -5.66
CA THR A 290 32.83 2.09 -6.15
C THR A 290 31.42 2.00 -6.71
N THR A 291 30.56 2.96 -6.38
CA THR A 291 29.25 3.14 -7.02
C THR A 291 29.10 4.61 -7.35
N GLN A 292 28.94 4.92 -8.63
CA GLN A 292 28.71 6.30 -9.08
C GLN A 292 27.31 6.74 -8.66
N GLY A 293 27.22 7.90 -8.01
CA GLY A 293 25.93 8.51 -7.68
C GLY A 293 25.19 8.98 -8.92
N ALA A 294 23.89 8.74 -8.97
CA ALA A 294 23.01 9.28 -9.99
C ALA A 294 21.66 9.65 -9.39
N ASP A 295 21.20 10.86 -9.67
CA ASP A 295 19.89 11.32 -9.21
C ASP A 295 18.79 10.48 -9.85
N GLY A 296 17.78 10.19 -9.04
CA GLY A 296 16.53 9.61 -9.48
C GLY A 296 15.55 10.68 -9.94
N ARG A 297 14.35 10.24 -10.29
CA ARG A 297 13.22 11.08 -10.60
C ARG A 297 11.91 10.40 -10.23
N ASN A 298 10.92 11.17 -9.81
CA ASN A 298 9.58 10.69 -9.50
C ASN A 298 8.51 11.58 -10.15
N ALA A 299 7.50 10.98 -10.76
CA ALA A 299 6.40 11.71 -11.38
C ALA A 299 5.63 12.55 -10.35
N ASN A 300 5.39 13.82 -10.66
CA ASN A 300 4.82 14.80 -9.71
C ASN A 300 3.46 15.37 -10.15
N ASN A 301 2.96 15.00 -11.32
CA ASN A 301 1.74 15.56 -11.90
C ASN A 301 0.60 14.55 -12.09
N ILE A 302 0.70 13.34 -11.52
CA ILE A 302 -0.28 12.25 -11.67
C ILE A 302 -1.70 12.69 -11.28
N GLY A 303 -1.85 13.46 -10.20
CA GLY A 303 -3.15 14.00 -9.78
C GLY A 303 -3.84 14.88 -10.82
N LYS A 304 -3.08 15.67 -11.59
CA LYS A 304 -3.65 16.49 -12.68
C LYS A 304 -4.03 15.63 -13.89
N ILE A 305 -3.23 14.61 -14.17
CA ILE A 305 -3.43 13.69 -15.30
C ILE A 305 -4.66 12.79 -15.07
N ALA A 306 -4.95 12.42 -13.82
CA ALA A 306 -6.12 11.63 -13.42
C ALA A 306 -7.43 12.15 -14.01
N GLN A 307 -7.68 13.45 -13.84
CA GLN A 307 -8.91 14.10 -14.34
C GLN A 307 -8.99 14.09 -15.88
N GLN A 308 -7.85 14.20 -16.55
CA GLN A 308 -7.78 14.13 -18.01
C GLN A 308 -8.06 12.71 -18.51
N LEU A 309 -7.55 11.68 -17.83
CA LEU A 309 -7.82 10.28 -18.15
C LEU A 309 -9.31 9.97 -17.98
N VAL A 310 -9.93 10.39 -16.87
CA VAL A 310 -11.39 10.22 -16.66
C VAL A 310 -12.17 10.89 -17.80
N THR A 311 -11.78 12.09 -18.22
CA THR A 311 -12.42 12.79 -19.34
C THR A 311 -12.30 12.01 -20.64
N ALA A 312 -11.11 11.49 -20.97
CA ALA A 312 -10.88 10.70 -22.18
C ALA A 312 -11.66 9.38 -22.18
N VAL A 313 -11.78 8.72 -21.02
CA VAL A 313 -12.63 7.53 -20.85
C VAL A 313 -14.09 7.85 -21.10
N ASN A 314 -14.62 8.94 -20.49
CA ASN A 314 -16.00 9.37 -20.68
C ASN A 314 -16.32 9.72 -22.14
N GLN A 315 -15.34 10.30 -22.85
CA GLN A 315 -15.45 10.67 -24.27
C GLN A 315 -15.13 9.51 -25.22
N GLN A 316 -14.67 8.36 -24.71
CA GLN A 316 -14.26 7.19 -25.50
C GLN A 316 -13.18 7.54 -26.54
N THR A 317 -12.22 8.37 -26.14
CA THR A 317 -11.11 8.81 -26.98
C THR A 317 -9.79 8.25 -26.48
N ALA A 318 -8.83 8.09 -27.39
CA ALA A 318 -7.43 7.83 -27.04
C ALA A 318 -6.88 8.94 -26.13
N PHE A 319 -5.89 8.57 -25.32
CA PHE A 319 -5.31 9.41 -24.29
C PHE A 319 -3.80 9.30 -24.27
N THR A 320 -3.12 10.44 -24.35
CA THR A 320 -1.69 10.55 -24.06
C THR A 320 -1.45 11.82 -23.27
N SER A 321 -0.75 11.72 -22.15
CA SER A 321 -0.38 12.88 -21.34
C SER A 321 1.10 12.86 -20.93
N GLN A 322 1.67 14.05 -20.79
CA GLN A 322 3.10 14.23 -20.50
C GLN A 322 3.34 14.18 -18.99
N LEU A 323 4.29 13.35 -18.57
CA LEU A 323 4.81 13.29 -17.22
C LEU A 323 5.77 14.44 -16.94
N SER A 324 5.62 15.01 -15.75
CA SER A 324 6.59 15.91 -15.13
C SER A 324 7.20 15.20 -13.92
N PHE A 325 8.46 15.50 -13.62
CA PHE A 325 9.21 14.79 -12.59
C PHE A 325 9.83 15.76 -11.58
N ASP A 326 9.83 15.34 -10.32
CA ASP A 326 10.74 15.86 -9.31
C ASP A 326 12.04 15.07 -9.35
N THR A 327 13.17 15.76 -9.23
CA THR A 327 14.48 15.11 -9.05
C THR A 327 14.55 14.50 -7.65
N VAL A 328 14.96 13.24 -7.56
CA VAL A 328 15.24 12.56 -6.30
C VAL A 328 16.76 12.54 -6.12
N PRO A 329 17.35 13.40 -5.27
CA PRO A 329 18.79 13.51 -5.18
C PRO A 329 19.42 12.25 -4.57
N PHE A 330 20.52 11.79 -5.16
CA PHE A 330 21.28 10.68 -4.56
C PHE A 330 21.97 11.09 -3.27
N GLN A 331 22.22 10.10 -2.41
CA GLN A 331 22.97 10.29 -1.17
C GLN A 331 24.39 9.76 -1.31
N LYS A 332 25.34 10.44 -0.69
CA LYS A 332 26.73 9.99 -0.59
C LYS A 332 26.90 9.12 0.65
N LYS A 333 27.42 7.90 0.47
CA LYS A 333 27.68 6.95 1.55
C LYS A 333 29.13 6.50 1.51
N GLN A 334 29.72 6.34 2.69
CA GLN A 334 31.07 5.79 2.82
C GLN A 334 31.01 4.42 3.49
N ILE A 335 31.78 3.47 2.96
CA ILE A 335 31.96 2.14 3.55
C ILE A 335 33.45 1.86 3.73
N THR A 336 33.80 1.05 4.74
CA THR A 336 35.17 0.59 4.94
C THR A 336 35.25 -0.91 4.64
N VAL A 337 36.08 -1.24 3.66
CA VAL A 337 36.40 -2.60 3.22
C VAL A 337 37.76 -3.00 3.77
N ASP A 338 37.86 -4.22 4.29
CA ASP A 338 39.13 -4.79 4.71
C ASP A 338 39.71 -5.66 3.60
N ASP A 339 40.62 -5.07 2.83
CA ASP A 339 41.29 -5.69 1.71
C ASP A 339 42.69 -6.21 2.06
N THR A 340 43.02 -6.29 3.36
CA THR A 340 44.25 -6.91 3.86
C THR A 340 44.12 -8.43 4.06
N VAL A 341 42.93 -8.97 3.81
CA VAL A 341 42.62 -10.39 3.97
C VAL A 341 43.33 -11.20 2.89
N ARG A 342 44.07 -12.24 3.29
CA ARG A 342 44.73 -13.21 2.40
C ARG A 342 43.73 -13.77 1.39
N SER A 343 44.12 -13.82 0.11
CA SER A 343 43.31 -14.49 -0.90
C SER A 343 43.12 -15.97 -0.53
N VAL A 344 41.88 -16.40 -0.35
CA VAL A 344 41.54 -17.80 -0.07
C VAL A 344 41.22 -18.49 -1.40
N THR A 345 41.98 -19.53 -1.73
CA THR A 345 41.69 -20.36 -2.91
C THR A 345 40.81 -21.53 -2.51
N TYR A 346 39.63 -21.66 -3.13
CA TYR A 346 38.82 -22.86 -3.07
C TYR A 346 38.98 -23.68 -4.35
N THR A 347 39.33 -24.94 -4.19
CA THR A 347 39.33 -25.92 -5.27
C THR A 347 37.93 -26.49 -5.46
N TYR A 348 37.50 -26.64 -6.71
CA TYR A 348 36.23 -27.26 -7.05
C TYR A 348 36.40 -28.28 -8.18
N ARG A 349 35.50 -29.26 -8.23
CA ARG A 349 35.33 -30.13 -9.41
C ARG A 349 33.91 -30.00 -9.93
N ILE A 350 33.72 -30.39 -11.18
CA ILE A 350 32.40 -30.41 -11.82
C ILE A 350 32.00 -31.86 -12.05
N ILE A 351 30.80 -32.22 -11.61
CA ILE A 351 30.23 -33.56 -11.77
C ILE A 351 28.77 -33.46 -12.24
N THR A 352 28.20 -34.57 -12.67
CA THR A 352 26.80 -34.68 -13.11
C THR A 352 26.02 -35.70 -12.30
N TRP A 353 24.74 -35.42 -12.03
CA TRP A 353 23.79 -36.37 -11.46
C TRP A 353 22.60 -36.57 -12.42
N GLY A 354 22.21 -37.83 -12.60
CA GLY A 354 21.14 -38.20 -13.52
C GLY A 354 21.49 -37.95 -14.98
N ASN A 355 20.47 -37.90 -15.83
CA ASN A 355 20.60 -37.67 -17.25
C ASN A 355 20.32 -36.19 -17.59
N THR A 356 21.38 -35.37 -17.51
CA THR A 356 21.30 -33.94 -17.82
C THR A 356 21.27 -33.70 -19.33
N LYS A 357 20.47 -32.75 -19.80
CA LYS A 357 20.39 -32.38 -21.21
C LYS A 357 21.41 -31.31 -21.61
N SER A 358 21.98 -30.56 -20.66
CA SER A 358 23.04 -29.59 -20.98
C SER A 358 24.39 -30.25 -21.24
N SER A 359 25.20 -29.63 -22.10
CA SER A 359 26.59 -30.03 -22.31
C SER A 359 27.42 -29.73 -21.06
N LEU A 360 28.11 -30.75 -20.54
CA LEU A 360 28.95 -30.61 -19.35
C LEU A 360 30.15 -29.68 -19.59
N ASP A 361 30.69 -29.65 -20.82
CA ASP A 361 31.81 -28.79 -21.17
C ASP A 361 31.39 -27.32 -21.25
N ASP A 362 30.24 -27.02 -21.87
CA ASP A 362 29.68 -25.66 -21.90
C ASP A 362 29.30 -25.18 -20.50
N PHE A 363 28.65 -26.04 -19.71
CA PHE A 363 28.37 -25.78 -18.30
C PHE A 363 29.66 -25.43 -17.54
N ALA A 364 30.70 -26.25 -17.70
CA ALA A 364 31.96 -26.04 -17.02
C ALA A 364 32.66 -24.74 -17.41
N ALA A 365 32.65 -24.40 -18.70
CA ALA A 365 33.21 -23.14 -19.19
C ALA A 365 32.47 -21.93 -18.60
N LYS A 366 31.14 -21.96 -18.59
CA LYS A 366 30.31 -20.87 -18.06
C LYS A 366 30.42 -20.71 -16.55
N VAL A 367 30.52 -21.81 -15.81
CA VAL A 367 30.79 -21.79 -14.36
C VAL A 367 32.15 -21.16 -14.10
N ALA A 368 33.21 -21.60 -14.81
CA ALA A 368 34.55 -21.03 -14.64
C ALA A 368 34.58 -19.53 -14.93
N GLN A 369 33.90 -19.09 -16.00
CA GLN A 369 33.74 -17.66 -16.32
C GLN A 369 33.05 -16.88 -15.20
N THR A 370 31.94 -17.41 -14.64
CA THR A 370 31.24 -16.72 -13.53
C THR A 370 32.14 -16.59 -12.30
N LEU A 371 32.86 -17.67 -11.93
CA LEU A 371 33.70 -17.68 -10.74
C LEU A 371 34.97 -16.84 -10.87
N ALA A 372 35.43 -16.60 -12.10
CA ALA A 372 36.58 -15.74 -12.39
C ALA A 372 36.18 -14.27 -12.64
N ASP A 373 34.88 -13.95 -12.72
CA ASP A 373 34.42 -12.61 -13.05
C ASP A 373 34.71 -11.61 -11.92
N GLY A 374 35.30 -10.47 -12.26
CA GLY A 374 35.65 -9.41 -11.33
C GLY A 374 34.44 -8.74 -10.66
N ARG A 375 33.22 -8.94 -11.17
CA ARG A 375 31.97 -8.49 -10.52
C ARG A 375 31.52 -9.44 -9.41
N GLY A 376 32.03 -10.68 -9.37
CA GLY A 376 31.64 -11.73 -8.45
C GLY A 376 32.42 -11.77 -7.14
N TRP A 377 32.45 -12.96 -6.53
CA TRP A 377 33.12 -13.23 -5.25
C TRP A 377 34.65 -13.03 -5.28
N ALA A 378 35.26 -12.87 -6.45
CA ALA A 378 36.68 -12.51 -6.57
C ALA A 378 37.03 -11.23 -5.81
N GLN A 379 36.10 -10.27 -5.74
CA GLN A 379 36.26 -9.04 -4.96
C GLN A 379 36.38 -9.29 -3.45
N ALA A 380 35.91 -10.44 -2.96
CA ALA A 380 36.00 -10.81 -1.56
C ALA A 380 37.35 -11.43 -1.18
N GLY A 381 38.35 -11.37 -2.06
CA GLY A 381 39.63 -12.05 -1.86
C GLY A 381 39.48 -13.57 -1.96
N VAL A 382 38.59 -14.04 -2.84
CA VAL A 382 38.36 -15.48 -3.06
C VAL A 382 38.78 -15.84 -4.48
N THR A 383 39.52 -16.94 -4.65
CA THR A 383 39.85 -17.47 -5.97
C THR A 383 39.32 -18.91 -6.09
N PHE A 384 38.86 -19.30 -7.28
CA PHE A 384 38.33 -20.65 -7.52
C PHE A 384 39.21 -21.39 -8.53
N ALA A 385 39.69 -22.58 -8.15
CA ALA A 385 40.52 -23.41 -9.02
C ALA A 385 39.82 -24.73 -9.35
N ARG A 386 39.57 -25.00 -10.64
CA ARG A 386 39.01 -26.29 -11.06
C ARG A 386 40.10 -27.35 -10.97
N VAL A 387 39.80 -28.49 -10.35
CA VAL A 387 40.71 -29.64 -10.21
C VAL A 387 40.03 -30.93 -10.64
N SER A 388 40.82 -31.93 -11.03
CA SER A 388 40.35 -33.28 -11.38
C SER A 388 40.32 -34.24 -10.18
N GLY A 389 41.04 -33.92 -9.10
CA GLY A 389 41.16 -34.74 -7.89
C GLY A 389 40.29 -34.24 -6.72
N ALA A 390 40.80 -34.42 -5.50
CA ALA A 390 40.13 -33.95 -4.29
C ALA A 390 39.95 -32.42 -4.32
N SER A 391 38.72 -31.98 -4.06
CA SER A 391 38.33 -30.56 -4.07
C SER A 391 37.72 -30.14 -2.73
N ASN A 392 37.66 -28.83 -2.49
CA ASN A 392 36.95 -28.27 -1.33
C ASN A 392 35.42 -28.35 -1.45
N PHE A 393 34.89 -28.43 -2.68
CA PHE A 393 33.48 -28.66 -2.98
C PHE A 393 33.27 -29.13 -4.42
N ASP A 394 32.06 -29.57 -4.71
CA ASP A 394 31.66 -30.05 -6.03
C ASP A 394 30.54 -29.16 -6.56
N ILE A 395 30.67 -28.72 -7.82
CA ILE A 395 29.58 -28.07 -8.55
C ILE A 395 28.93 -29.16 -9.39
N VAL A 396 27.65 -29.40 -9.15
CA VAL A 396 26.91 -30.50 -9.74
C VAL A 396 25.94 -29.93 -10.76
N LEU A 397 25.99 -30.39 -12.00
CA LEU A 397 24.87 -30.22 -12.92
C LEU A 397 23.92 -31.42 -12.71
N SER A 398 22.68 -31.17 -12.30
CA SER A 398 21.78 -32.25 -11.86
C SER A 398 20.49 -32.26 -12.66
N GLU A 399 20.08 -33.46 -13.08
CA GLU A 399 18.71 -33.71 -13.51
C GLU A 399 17.74 -33.31 -12.38
N PRO A 400 16.62 -32.62 -12.67
CA PRO A 400 15.66 -32.15 -11.67
C PRO A 400 15.17 -33.21 -10.67
N SER A 401 14.96 -34.45 -11.13
CA SER A 401 14.45 -35.57 -10.32
C SER A 401 15.45 -36.05 -9.26
N GLU A 402 16.76 -35.89 -9.50
CA GLU A 402 17.81 -36.34 -8.58
C GLU A 402 17.91 -35.48 -7.31
N LEU A 403 17.49 -34.21 -7.35
CA LEU A 403 17.58 -33.30 -6.20
C LEU A 403 16.76 -33.80 -5.00
N PRO A 404 15.42 -33.97 -5.12
CA PRO A 404 14.62 -34.48 -4.01
C PRO A 404 14.86 -35.99 -3.74
N ALA A 405 15.32 -36.76 -4.75
CA ALA A 405 15.64 -38.18 -4.55
C ALA A 405 16.85 -38.38 -3.62
N ARG A 406 17.87 -37.52 -3.73
CA ARG A 406 19.07 -37.56 -2.88
C ARG A 406 18.89 -36.79 -1.58
N TYR A 407 18.12 -35.70 -1.60
CA TYR A 407 17.94 -34.80 -0.46
C TYR A 407 16.46 -34.47 -0.21
N PRO A 408 15.67 -35.48 0.20
CA PRO A 408 14.24 -35.31 0.43
C PRO A 408 13.97 -34.26 1.51
N GLY A 409 13.01 -33.37 1.25
CA GLY A 409 12.63 -32.28 2.15
C GLY A 409 13.65 -31.15 2.28
N THR A 410 14.82 -31.25 1.63
CA THR A 410 15.84 -30.19 1.64
C THR A 410 15.93 -29.49 0.29
N CYS A 411 15.97 -30.24 -0.81
CA CYS A 411 16.03 -29.68 -2.16
C CYS A 411 14.73 -29.98 -2.92
N ASP A 412 14.23 -28.98 -3.63
CA ASP A 412 13.09 -29.09 -4.53
C ASP A 412 13.56 -29.45 -5.95
N SER A 413 12.73 -30.13 -6.74
CA SER A 413 13.05 -30.48 -8.13
C SER A 413 13.04 -29.26 -9.08
N THR A 414 12.54 -28.12 -8.64
CA THR A 414 12.38 -26.90 -9.46
C THR A 414 13.59 -25.99 -9.41
N TYR A 415 14.35 -25.99 -8.31
CA TYR A 415 15.38 -24.98 -8.04
C TYR A 415 16.77 -25.59 -7.84
N SER A 416 17.80 -24.77 -7.97
CA SER A 416 19.15 -25.12 -7.52
C SER A 416 19.20 -25.17 -5.99
N CYS A 417 20.20 -25.85 -5.44
CA CYS A 417 20.29 -26.14 -4.02
C CYS A 417 21.74 -26.33 -3.59
N ARG A 418 22.08 -25.94 -2.36
CA ARG A 418 23.37 -26.26 -1.74
C ARG A 418 23.17 -27.20 -0.56
N VAL A 419 23.82 -28.36 -0.60
CA VAL A 419 23.85 -29.33 0.52
C VAL A 419 25.27 -29.77 0.83
N GLY A 420 25.76 -29.46 2.04
CA GLY A 420 27.11 -29.83 2.47
C GLY A 420 28.20 -29.34 1.51
N ARG A 421 28.91 -30.26 0.87
CA ARG A 421 29.96 -29.95 -0.12
C ARG A 421 29.45 -29.80 -1.56
N TYR A 422 28.15 -29.99 -1.80
CA TYR A 422 27.56 -29.99 -3.14
C TYR A 422 26.84 -28.66 -3.40
N VAL A 423 27.27 -27.99 -4.46
CA VAL A 423 26.64 -26.80 -5.06
C VAL A 423 25.89 -27.31 -6.28
N ILE A 424 24.58 -27.53 -6.16
CA ILE A 424 23.79 -28.29 -7.13
C ILE A 424 23.02 -27.31 -8.01
N ILE A 425 23.31 -27.33 -9.30
CA ILE A 425 22.63 -26.53 -10.32
C ILE A 425 21.60 -27.40 -11.03
N ASN A 426 20.35 -26.96 -10.98
CA ASN A 426 19.24 -27.63 -11.65
C ASN A 426 19.34 -27.47 -13.17
N ASP A 427 19.41 -28.58 -13.92
CA ASP A 427 19.64 -28.57 -15.37
C ASP A 427 18.51 -27.88 -16.15
N ASP A 428 17.24 -28.01 -15.71
CA ASP A 428 16.14 -27.33 -16.40
C ASP A 428 16.23 -25.81 -16.22
N ARG A 429 16.52 -25.34 -15.00
CA ARG A 429 16.72 -23.90 -14.76
C ARG A 429 17.98 -23.39 -15.46
N TRP A 430 19.03 -24.20 -15.54
CA TRP A 430 20.26 -23.82 -16.26
C TRP A 430 20.01 -23.56 -17.75
N ARG A 431 19.10 -24.31 -18.38
CA ARG A 431 18.74 -24.14 -19.79
C ARG A 431 17.67 -23.08 -20.03
N LEU A 432 16.74 -22.91 -19.10
CA LEU A 432 15.50 -22.17 -19.34
C LEU A 432 15.31 -20.93 -18.46
N ALA A 433 16.16 -20.71 -17.46
CA ALA A 433 15.91 -19.76 -16.37
C ALA A 433 14.55 -20.03 -15.67
N THR A 434 14.13 -19.13 -14.79
CA THR A 434 12.78 -19.18 -14.20
C THR A 434 11.78 -18.41 -15.05
N PRO A 435 10.48 -18.77 -15.01
CA PRO A 435 9.44 -18.00 -15.70
C PRO A 435 9.43 -16.52 -15.31
N SER A 436 9.66 -16.20 -14.03
CA SER A 436 9.77 -14.82 -13.53
C SER A 436 10.95 -14.06 -14.14
N TRP A 437 12.09 -14.71 -14.33
CA TRP A 437 13.27 -14.14 -14.98
C TRP A 437 12.99 -13.80 -16.44
N ASN A 438 12.41 -14.76 -17.16
CA ASN A 438 12.06 -14.60 -18.58
C ASN A 438 11.00 -13.53 -18.78
N ALA A 439 9.97 -13.47 -17.93
CA ALA A 439 8.92 -12.45 -17.99
C ALA A 439 9.46 -11.02 -17.78
N ALA A 440 10.57 -10.88 -17.05
CA ALA A 440 11.26 -9.60 -16.88
C ALA A 440 12.25 -9.28 -18.03
N GLY A 441 12.35 -10.13 -19.05
CA GLY A 441 13.27 -9.93 -20.18
C GLY A 441 14.74 -10.18 -19.85
N GLY A 442 15.04 -10.86 -18.73
CA GLY A 442 16.41 -11.15 -18.33
C GLY A 442 17.11 -12.16 -19.26
N SER A 443 18.40 -11.99 -19.48
CA SER A 443 19.16 -12.91 -20.33
C SER A 443 19.41 -14.26 -19.61
N LEU A 444 19.44 -15.36 -20.37
CA LEU A 444 19.79 -16.67 -19.82
C LEU A 444 21.20 -16.68 -19.21
N ARG A 445 22.15 -15.95 -19.81
CA ARG A 445 23.52 -15.90 -19.31
C ARG A 445 23.61 -15.20 -17.95
N ASP A 446 22.82 -14.15 -17.74
CA ASP A 446 22.73 -13.47 -16.44
C ASP A 446 22.07 -14.38 -15.39
N TYR A 447 21.04 -15.15 -15.75
CA TYR A 447 20.49 -16.17 -14.84
C TYR A 447 21.57 -17.18 -14.42
N GLN A 448 22.37 -17.65 -15.38
CA GLN A 448 23.48 -18.58 -15.14
C GLN A 448 24.57 -17.98 -14.24
N HIS A 449 24.86 -16.68 -14.36
CA HIS A 449 25.72 -15.96 -13.42
C HIS A 449 25.10 -15.93 -12.02
N MET A 450 23.84 -15.51 -11.93
CA MET A 450 23.09 -15.38 -10.67
C MET A 450 23.07 -16.67 -9.88
N VAL A 451 22.63 -17.77 -10.51
CA VAL A 451 22.46 -19.05 -9.81
C VAL A 451 23.78 -19.64 -9.33
N VAL A 452 24.86 -19.51 -10.11
CA VAL A 452 26.20 -19.94 -9.68
C VAL A 452 26.68 -19.09 -8.50
N ASN A 453 26.53 -17.76 -8.57
CA ASN A 453 26.93 -16.88 -7.48
C ASN A 453 26.11 -17.11 -6.20
N HIS A 454 24.81 -17.38 -6.31
CA HIS A 454 23.94 -17.68 -5.18
C HIS A 454 24.36 -18.96 -4.46
N GLU A 455 24.47 -20.07 -5.18
CA GLU A 455 24.81 -21.36 -4.58
C GLU A 455 26.27 -21.41 -4.06
N VAL A 456 27.19 -20.73 -4.74
CA VAL A 456 28.57 -20.56 -4.24
C VAL A 456 28.61 -19.60 -3.04
N GLY A 457 27.73 -18.60 -2.99
CA GLY A 457 27.59 -17.75 -1.82
C GLY A 457 27.22 -18.55 -0.57
N HIS A 458 26.32 -19.54 -0.70
CA HIS A 458 26.08 -20.52 0.37
C HIS A 458 27.33 -21.32 0.75
N ARG A 459 28.14 -21.72 -0.23
CA ARG A 459 29.42 -22.39 0.04
C ARG A 459 30.42 -21.49 0.79
N LEU A 460 30.36 -20.18 0.57
CA LEU A 460 31.14 -19.16 1.27
C LEU A 460 30.54 -18.75 2.63
N GLY A 461 29.48 -19.45 3.09
CA GLY A 461 28.87 -19.22 4.40
C GLY A 461 27.82 -18.11 4.42
N ARG A 462 27.32 -17.67 3.27
CA ARG A 462 26.21 -16.72 3.19
C ARG A 462 24.87 -17.44 3.34
N GLY A 463 23.98 -16.87 4.15
CA GLY A 463 22.57 -17.28 4.22
C GLY A 463 21.73 -16.54 3.19
N HIS A 464 20.45 -16.89 3.09
CA HIS A 464 19.51 -16.11 2.28
C HIS A 464 19.35 -14.69 2.83
N GLU A 465 19.16 -13.75 1.91
CA GLU A 465 18.85 -12.37 2.23
C GLU A 465 17.52 -11.94 1.61
N PHE A 466 17.01 -10.79 2.06
CA PHE A 466 15.72 -10.25 1.64
C PHE A 466 15.92 -8.98 0.80
N CYS A 467 14.91 -8.63 0.01
CA CYS A 467 14.93 -7.38 -0.72
C CYS A 467 15.03 -6.19 0.25
N SER A 468 15.99 -5.30 0.01
CA SER A 468 16.23 -4.14 0.88
C SER A 468 15.18 -3.06 0.72
N ALA A 469 14.69 -2.85 -0.51
CA ALA A 469 13.55 -1.99 -0.85
C ALA A 469 13.10 -2.25 -2.30
N ALA A 470 11.84 -1.96 -2.59
CA ALA A 470 11.32 -2.08 -3.95
C ALA A 470 12.14 -1.24 -4.96
N GLY A 471 12.39 -1.80 -6.15
CA GLY A 471 13.19 -1.21 -7.22
C GLY A 471 14.71 -1.31 -7.05
N GLN A 472 15.22 -1.72 -5.88
CA GLN A 472 16.66 -1.91 -5.68
C GLN A 472 17.16 -3.20 -6.32
N PRO A 473 18.45 -3.31 -6.70
CA PRO A 473 19.05 -4.58 -7.09
C PRO A 473 18.88 -5.60 -5.97
N ALA A 474 18.39 -6.78 -6.31
CA ALA A 474 18.32 -7.91 -5.40
C ALA A 474 19.73 -8.24 -4.87
N PRO A 475 19.91 -8.50 -3.56
CA PRO A 475 21.10 -9.20 -3.10
C PRO A 475 21.28 -10.51 -3.89
N VAL A 476 22.50 -10.90 -4.23
CA VAL A 476 22.69 -12.17 -4.96
C VAL A 476 22.25 -13.35 -4.09
N MET A 477 22.32 -13.20 -2.77
CA MET A 477 21.82 -14.16 -1.79
C MET A 477 20.30 -14.10 -1.56
N GLN A 478 19.56 -13.21 -2.23
CA GLN A 478 18.11 -13.29 -2.29
C GLN A 478 17.69 -14.49 -3.14
N GLN A 479 16.58 -15.13 -2.77
CA GLN A 479 15.97 -16.23 -3.54
C GLN A 479 15.26 -15.71 -4.81
N GLN A 480 16.02 -15.09 -5.73
CA GLN A 480 15.52 -14.43 -6.94
C GLN A 480 14.79 -15.38 -7.90
N SER A 481 15.14 -16.67 -7.88
CA SER A 481 14.43 -17.71 -8.64
C SER A 481 12.99 -17.93 -8.17
N ILE A 482 12.65 -17.53 -6.94
CA ILE A 482 11.33 -17.71 -6.33
C ILE A 482 10.56 -16.38 -6.33
N SER A 483 11.12 -15.34 -5.70
CA SER A 483 10.46 -14.04 -5.59
C SER A 483 11.46 -12.91 -5.40
N LEU A 484 11.20 -11.79 -6.06
CA LEU A 484 12.00 -10.57 -5.96
C LEU A 484 11.58 -9.67 -4.81
N GLN A 485 10.41 -9.86 -4.19
CA GLN A 485 9.93 -9.02 -3.08
C GLN A 485 10.00 -7.51 -3.41
N GLY A 486 9.78 -7.15 -4.68
CA GLY A 486 9.86 -5.77 -5.18
C GLY A 486 11.23 -5.34 -5.71
N CYS A 487 12.31 -6.08 -5.48
CA CYS A 487 13.63 -5.78 -6.05
C CYS A 487 13.70 -6.06 -7.56
N THR A 488 14.78 -5.62 -8.20
CA THR A 488 15.13 -5.95 -9.59
C THR A 488 16.14 -7.10 -9.62
N PHE A 489 16.12 -7.92 -10.68
CA PHE A 489 17.08 -9.00 -10.84
C PHE A 489 18.53 -8.50 -10.84
N ASN A 490 19.40 -9.20 -10.13
CA ASN A 490 20.82 -8.87 -10.05
C ASN A 490 21.68 -10.14 -9.94
N PRO A 491 22.53 -10.42 -10.92
CA PRO A 491 23.32 -11.64 -10.95
C PRO A 491 24.61 -11.62 -10.12
N TRP A 492 24.97 -10.48 -9.52
CA TRP A 492 26.26 -10.26 -8.88
C TRP A 492 26.12 -9.88 -7.39
N PRO A 493 27.04 -10.30 -6.51
CA PRO A 493 27.00 -9.91 -5.10
C PRO A 493 27.12 -8.40 -4.92
N LEU A 494 26.31 -7.85 -4.02
CA LEU A 494 26.36 -6.44 -3.63
C LEU A 494 27.61 -6.15 -2.77
N PRO A 495 28.07 -4.88 -2.70
CA PRO A 495 29.27 -4.52 -1.95
C PRO A 495 29.28 -5.00 -0.49
N TYR A 496 28.12 -4.99 0.18
CA TYR A 496 28.04 -5.44 1.56
C TYR A 496 28.06 -6.98 1.68
N GLU A 497 27.61 -7.73 0.66
CA GLU A 497 27.73 -9.19 0.59
C GLU A 497 29.20 -9.59 0.43
N ILE A 498 29.93 -8.87 -0.43
CA ILE A 498 31.39 -9.00 -0.61
C ILE A 498 32.12 -8.74 0.71
N ALA A 499 31.81 -7.63 1.38
CA ALA A 499 32.42 -7.28 2.66
C ALA A 499 32.12 -8.31 3.77
N ALA A 500 30.99 -9.00 3.68
CA ALA A 500 30.65 -10.04 4.65
C ALA A 500 31.49 -11.31 4.45
N VAL A 501 31.75 -11.74 3.21
CA VAL A 501 32.66 -12.86 2.93
C VAL A 501 34.09 -12.53 3.35
N GLN A 502 34.58 -11.31 3.08
CA GLN A 502 35.92 -10.88 3.48
C GLN A 502 36.13 -10.97 5.00
N ARG A 503 35.11 -10.65 5.80
CA ARG A 503 35.19 -10.76 7.27
C ARG A 503 35.29 -12.21 7.75
N SER A 504 34.62 -13.14 7.07
CA SER A 504 34.65 -14.57 7.40
C SER A 504 35.96 -15.27 7.00
N ASN A 505 36.75 -14.66 6.11
CA ASN A 505 38.05 -15.17 5.67
C ASN A 505 39.24 -14.68 6.53
N ARG A 506 38.96 -13.91 7.59
CA ARG A 506 39.95 -13.59 8.64
C ARG A 506 39.96 -14.68 9.69
#